data_AF-X0LFM4-F1
#
_entry.id   AF-X0LFM4-F1
#
_cell.length_a   1.000
_cell.length_b   1.000
_cell.length_c   1.000
_cell.angle_alpha   90.00
_cell.angle_beta   90.00
_cell.angle_gamma   90.00
#
_symmetry.space_group_name_H-M   'P 1'
#
loop_
_entity.id
_entity.type
_entity.pdbx_description
1 polymer ?
#
loop_
_entity_poly.entity_id
_entity_poly.type
_entity_poly.pdbx_seq_one_letter_code
_entity_poly.pdbx_strand_id
1 'polypeptide(L)'
;MSIPSQQRAAVRQGVGAEATAPIRTVDVEKPGPGQILVKITWTGLCGSDKSLLHNEWKDFGVSMMDASKGIAGHEGAGNVVAVGKGMENKWKIGDRAGVKCQGQESRPS
;
A
#
# COMPACT_ATOMS: atom_id res chain seq x y z
N MET A 1 12.97 -12.96 -12.23
CA MET A 1 13.30 -12.54 -10.85
C MET A 1 12.34 -13.25 -9.91
N SER A 2 12.83 -13.88 -8.84
CA SER A 2 11.96 -14.45 -7.82
C SER A 2 11.46 -13.35 -6.87
N ILE A 3 10.19 -13.43 -6.47
CA ILE A 3 9.61 -12.53 -5.48
C ILE A 3 10.05 -13.03 -4.10
N PRO A 4 10.67 -12.19 -3.25
CA PRO A 4 11.08 -12.62 -1.92
C PRO A 4 9.85 -12.90 -1.05
N SER A 5 9.96 -13.81 -0.08
CA SER A 5 8.89 -14.07 0.88
C SER A 5 8.64 -12.90 1.84
N GLN A 6 9.66 -12.07 2.08
CA GLN A 6 9.61 -10.93 2.97
C GLN A 6 10.18 -9.65 2.34
N GLN A 7 9.78 -8.52 2.89
CA GLN A 7 10.18 -7.17 2.47
C GLN A 7 10.33 -6.25 3.69
N ARG A 8 10.97 -5.09 3.47
CA ARG A 8 11.07 -4.03 4.47
C ARG A 8 9.96 -3.01 4.24
N ALA A 9 9.26 -2.62 5.30
CA ALA A 9 8.25 -1.57 5.26
C ALA A 9 8.38 -0.66 6.49
N ALA A 10 8.00 0.61 6.36
CA ALA A 10 7.79 1.49 7.50
C ALA A 10 6.42 1.18 8.10
N VAL A 11 6.41 0.61 9.32
CA VAL A 11 5.19 0.10 9.95
C VAL A 11 4.90 0.93 11.19
N ARG A 12 3.68 1.44 11.28
CA ARG A 12 3.19 2.20 12.43
C ARG A 12 3.41 1.42 13.72
N GLN A 13 4.00 2.09 14.72
CA GLN A 13 4.13 1.64 16.08
C GLN A 13 3.51 2.68 17.01
N GLY A 14 2.60 2.25 17.88
CA GLY A 14 1.83 3.13 18.74
C GLY A 14 0.65 3.80 18.02
N VAL A 15 -0.01 4.73 18.72
CA VAL A 15 -1.20 5.44 18.23
C VAL A 15 -1.13 6.92 18.62
N GLY A 16 -1.88 7.76 17.91
CA GLY A 16 -1.94 9.19 18.20
C GLY A 16 -0.65 9.94 17.85
N ALA A 17 -0.44 11.10 18.49
CA ALA A 17 0.70 11.99 18.24
C ALA A 17 2.07 11.32 18.43
N GLU A 18 2.17 10.31 19.30
CA GLU A 18 3.43 9.60 19.59
C GLU A 18 3.71 8.42 18.64
N ALA A 19 2.84 8.19 17.65
CA ALA A 19 3.04 7.11 16.69
C ALA A 19 4.34 7.32 15.89
N THR A 20 5.10 6.24 15.71
CA THR A 20 6.32 6.23 14.88
C THR A 20 6.18 5.22 13.75
N ALA A 21 7.06 5.26 12.76
CA ALA A 21 7.06 4.31 11.64
C ALA A 21 8.45 3.65 11.45
N PRO A 22 8.93 2.84 12.41
CA PRO A 22 10.19 2.12 12.26
C PRO A 22 10.14 1.15 11.08
N ILE A 23 11.32 0.88 10.50
CA ILE A 23 11.44 -0.12 9.45
C ILE A 23 11.36 -1.52 10.06
N ARG A 24 10.43 -2.32 9.56
CA ARG A 24 10.24 -3.72 9.97
C ARG A 24 10.29 -4.65 8.76
N THR A 25 10.62 -5.91 9.01
CA THR A 25 10.46 -6.99 8.04
C THR A 25 9.03 -7.51 8.10
N VAL A 26 8.36 -7.59 6.96
CA VAL A 26 6.97 -8.08 6.81
C VAL A 26 6.88 -9.02 5.63
N ASP A 27 5.84 -9.84 5.57
CA ASP A 27 5.64 -10.75 4.44
C ASP A 27 5.24 -10.01 3.17
N VAL A 28 5.66 -10.54 2.02
CA VAL A 28 5.18 -10.09 0.70
C VAL A 28 3.88 -10.81 0.38
N GLU A 29 2.79 -10.05 0.27
CA GLU A 29 1.51 -10.62 -0.11
C GLU A 29 1.47 -11.01 -1.58
N LYS A 30 0.81 -12.14 -1.88
CA LYS A 30 0.54 -12.55 -3.26
C LYS A 30 -0.71 -11.81 -3.76
N PRO A 31 -0.72 -11.31 -5.01
CA PRO A 31 -1.89 -10.64 -5.53
C PRO A 31 -3.04 -11.65 -5.70
N GLY A 32 -4.21 -11.30 -5.19
CA GLY A 32 -5.46 -12.01 -5.43
C GLY A 32 -6.05 -11.72 -6.81
N PRO A 33 -7.25 -12.26 -7.12
CA PRO A 33 -7.97 -11.93 -8.34
C PRO A 33 -8.21 -10.41 -8.47
N GLY A 34 -8.00 -9.87 -9.67
CA GLY A 34 -8.16 -8.43 -9.94
C GLY A 34 -7.05 -7.54 -9.38
N GLN A 35 -5.99 -8.11 -8.80
CA GLN A 35 -4.85 -7.37 -8.25
C GLN A 35 -3.58 -7.59 -9.07
N ILE A 36 -2.62 -6.69 -8.90
CA ILE A 36 -1.24 -6.83 -9.33
C ILE A 36 -0.32 -6.57 -8.13
N LEU A 37 0.87 -7.16 -8.12
CA LEU A 37 1.91 -6.85 -7.15
C LEU A 37 2.95 -5.96 -7.81
N VAL A 38 3.22 -4.80 -7.20
CA VAL A 38 4.18 -3.81 -7.70
C VAL A 38 5.37 -3.75 -6.74
N LYS A 39 6.58 -3.93 -7.27
CA LYS A 39 7.80 -3.59 -6.56
C LYS A 39 7.98 -2.07 -6.62
N ILE A 40 7.62 -1.40 -5.53
CA ILE A 40 7.77 0.06 -5.39
C ILE A 40 9.26 0.42 -5.40
N THR A 41 9.63 1.40 -6.23
CA THR A 41 11.00 1.94 -6.33
C THR A 41 11.07 3.40 -5.90
N TRP A 42 9.96 4.13 -5.99
CA TRP A 42 9.79 5.49 -5.45
C TRP A 42 8.42 5.65 -4.81
N THR A 43 8.35 6.45 -3.75
CA THR A 43 7.09 6.84 -3.11
C THR A 43 7.14 8.31 -2.74
N GLY A 44 6.00 8.99 -2.83
CA GLY A 44 5.79 10.32 -2.26
C GLY A 44 5.60 10.24 -0.75
N LEU A 45 5.71 11.41 -0.10
CA LEU A 45 5.33 11.62 1.29
C LEU A 45 4.31 12.74 1.33
N CYS A 46 3.09 12.42 1.74
CA CYS A 46 1.99 13.36 1.79
C CYS A 46 1.60 13.70 3.25
N GLY A 47 1.07 14.90 3.48
CA GLY A 47 0.59 15.29 4.82
C GLY A 47 -0.48 14.35 5.37
N SER A 48 -1.29 13.76 4.49
CA SER A 48 -2.28 12.74 4.85
C SER A 48 -1.65 11.44 5.38
N ASP A 49 -0.44 11.07 4.96
CA ASP A 49 0.23 9.87 5.49
C ASP A 49 0.54 10.08 6.96
N LYS A 50 1.05 11.26 7.31
CA LYS A 50 1.24 11.70 8.70
C LYS A 50 -0.10 11.71 9.44
N SER A 51 -1.14 12.35 8.91
CA SER A 51 -2.44 12.46 9.59
C SER A 51 -3.07 11.10 9.86
N LEU A 52 -2.93 10.15 8.93
CA LEU A 52 -3.36 8.76 9.12
C LEU A 52 -2.52 8.03 10.18
N LEU A 53 -1.20 8.17 10.15
CA LEU A 53 -0.29 7.58 11.16
C LEU A 53 -0.57 8.12 12.57
N HIS A 54 -0.99 9.38 12.72
CA HIS A 54 -1.23 10.01 14.01
C HIS A 54 -2.71 10.07 14.41
N ASN A 55 -3.63 9.48 13.63
CA ASN A 55 -5.09 9.53 13.85
C ASN A 55 -5.66 10.96 13.89
N GLU A 56 -5.04 11.94 13.24
CA GLU A 56 -5.49 13.34 13.26
C GLU A 56 -6.88 13.52 12.62
N TRP A 57 -7.30 12.60 11.75
CA TRP A 57 -8.59 12.67 11.06
C TRP A 57 -9.63 11.65 11.54
N LYS A 58 -9.36 10.96 12.65
CA LYS A 58 -10.24 9.92 13.19
C LYS A 58 -11.65 10.46 13.47
N ASP A 59 -11.74 11.68 14.00
CA ASP A 59 -13.03 12.32 14.33
C ASP A 59 -13.84 12.72 13.08
N PHE A 60 -13.19 12.80 11.92
CA PHE A 60 -13.84 12.95 10.61
C PHE A 60 -14.18 11.62 9.95
N GLY A 61 -14.05 10.50 10.67
CA GLY A 61 -14.32 9.16 10.16
C GLY A 61 -13.24 8.59 9.24
N VAL A 62 -12.07 9.25 9.15
CA VAL A 62 -10.96 8.81 8.30
C VAL A 62 -9.86 8.24 9.18
N SER A 63 -9.52 6.97 8.97
CA SER A 63 -8.47 6.27 9.72
C SER A 63 -7.71 5.31 8.81
N MET A 64 -6.52 4.87 9.25
CA MET A 64 -5.82 3.80 8.55
C MET A 64 -6.70 2.56 8.48
N MET A 65 -6.82 1.99 7.28
CA MET A 65 -7.53 0.74 7.07
C MET A 65 -6.73 -0.42 7.68
N ASP A 66 -7.39 -1.39 8.30
CA ASP A 66 -6.73 -2.58 8.84
C ASP A 66 -5.93 -3.34 7.76
N ALA A 67 -6.44 -3.35 6.52
CA ALA A 67 -5.78 -3.94 5.36
C ALA A 67 -4.40 -3.32 5.05
N SER A 68 -4.13 -2.08 5.49
CA SER A 68 -2.82 -1.45 5.34
C SER A 68 -1.76 -2.04 6.26
N LYS A 69 -2.16 -2.81 7.28
CA LYS A 69 -1.27 -3.39 8.30
C LYS A 69 -0.35 -2.36 8.97
N GLY A 70 -0.83 -1.12 9.11
CA GLY A 70 -0.03 -0.03 9.67
C GLY A 70 1.01 0.56 8.72
N ILE A 71 0.97 0.24 7.42
CA ILE A 71 1.85 0.81 6.40
C ILE A 71 1.11 1.97 5.71
N ALA A 72 1.60 3.18 5.89
CA ALA A 72 1.09 4.37 5.20
C ALA A 72 1.75 4.55 3.81
N GLY A 73 1.38 5.62 3.10
CA GLY A 73 1.84 5.88 1.74
C GLY A 73 0.83 5.41 0.71
N HIS A 74 0.37 6.35 -0.11
CA HIS A 74 -0.60 6.08 -1.16
C HIS A 74 -0.19 6.62 -2.53
N GLU A 75 1.07 7.04 -2.66
CA GLU A 75 1.64 7.61 -3.89
C GLU A 75 2.94 6.88 -4.22
N GLY A 76 2.88 5.85 -5.07
CA GLY A 76 4.04 5.01 -5.36
C GLY A 76 4.21 4.77 -6.85
N ALA A 77 5.46 4.56 -7.29
CA ALA A 77 5.77 4.11 -8.63
C ALA A 77 6.76 2.95 -8.59
N GLY A 78 6.60 2.01 -9.51
CA GLY A 78 7.44 0.82 -9.56
C GLY A 78 7.14 -0.08 -10.74
N ASN A 79 7.57 -1.34 -10.62
CA ASN A 79 7.41 -2.34 -11.68
C ASN A 79 6.48 -3.46 -11.22
N VAL A 80 5.62 -3.93 -12.11
CA VAL A 80 4.76 -5.09 -11.87
C VAL A 80 5.64 -6.35 -11.78
N VAL A 81 5.53 -7.08 -10.66
CA VAL A 81 6.30 -8.31 -10.40
C VAL A 81 5.43 -9.57 -10.33
N ALA A 82 4.12 -9.42 -10.11
CA ALA A 82 3.15 -10.50 -10.30
C ALA A 82 1.80 -9.93 -10.74
N VAL A 83 1.06 -10.74 -11.50
CA VAL A 83 -0.27 -10.42 -12.01
C VAL A 83 -1.25 -11.45 -11.47
N GLY A 84 -2.29 -11.01 -10.77
CA GLY A 84 -3.35 -11.86 -10.26
C GLY A 84 -4.36 -12.23 -11.34
N LYS A 85 -5.20 -13.23 -11.05
CA LYS A 85 -6.21 -13.74 -11.99
C LYS A 85 -7.12 -12.62 -12.50
N GLY A 86 -7.32 -12.56 -13.82
CA GLY A 86 -8.21 -11.60 -14.48
C GLY A 86 -7.56 -10.25 -14.82
N MET A 87 -6.26 -10.10 -14.57
CA MET A 87 -5.50 -8.90 -14.91
C MET A 87 -4.53 -9.07 -16.10
N GLU A 88 -4.40 -10.28 -16.63
CA GLU A 88 -3.39 -10.68 -17.64
C GLU A 88 -3.57 -9.94 -18.99
N ASN A 89 -4.81 -9.53 -19.30
CA ASN A 89 -5.13 -8.77 -20.50
C ASN A 89 -4.76 -7.27 -20.39
N LYS A 90 -4.52 -6.77 -19.17
CA LYS A 90 -4.22 -5.35 -18.91
C LYS A 90 -2.79 -5.12 -18.42
N TRP A 91 -2.19 -6.09 -17.75
CA TRP A 91 -0.86 -5.96 -17.13
C TRP A 91 0.02 -7.15 -17.46
N LYS A 92 1.33 -6.86 -17.58
CA LYS A 92 2.39 -7.84 -17.75
C LYS A 92 3.48 -7.60 -16.71
N ILE A 93 4.18 -8.66 -16.33
CA ILE A 93 5.36 -8.54 -15.48
C ILE A 93 6.39 -7.68 -16.20
N GLY A 94 6.94 -6.68 -15.49
CA GLY A 94 7.86 -5.69 -16.02
C GLY A 94 7.22 -4.35 -16.42
N ASP A 95 5.89 -4.27 -16.51
CA ASP A 95 5.21 -3.01 -16.76
C ASP A 95 5.46 -2.00 -15.64
N ARG A 96 5.50 -0.71 -15.99
CA ARG A 96 5.57 0.38 -15.01
C ARG A 96 4.16 0.67 -14.48
N ALA A 97 4.01 0.70 -13.17
CA ALA A 97 2.75 0.99 -12.50
C ALA A 97 2.89 2.15 -11.52
N GLY A 98 1.87 3.01 -11.48
CA GLY A 98 1.68 4.03 -10.47
C GLY A 98 0.52 3.67 -9.55
N VAL A 99 0.71 3.88 -8.25
CA VAL A 99 -0.29 3.74 -7.20
C VAL A 99 -0.67 5.14 -6.75
N LYS A 100 -1.97 5.43 -6.76
CA LYS A 100 -2.54 6.64 -6.17
C LYS A 100 -3.62 6.22 -5.18
N CYS A 101 -3.89 7.05 -4.17
CA CYS A 101 -5.10 6.90 -3.36
C CYS A 101 -6.30 6.93 -4.30
N GLN A 102 -7.00 5.80 -4.39
CA GLN A 102 -8.36 5.79 -4.86
C GLN A 102 -9.21 5.63 -3.61
N GLY A 103 -10.12 6.56 -3.35
CA GLY A 103 -11.24 6.25 -2.46
C GLY A 103 -11.84 4.93 -2.94
N GLN A 104 -12.23 4.04 -2.02
CA GLN A 104 -13.00 2.88 -2.44
C GLN A 104 -14.26 3.43 -3.12
N GLU A 105 -14.26 3.43 -4.45
CA GLU A 105 -15.48 3.56 -5.20
C GLU A 105 -16.22 2.27 -4.88
N SER A 106 -17.21 2.37 -4.00
CA SER A 106 -18.21 1.33 -3.86
C SER A 106 -18.80 1.16 -5.25
N ARG A 107 -18.28 0.20 -6.03
CA ARG A 107 -18.97 -0.21 -7.24
C ARG A 107 -20.34 -0.68 -6.75
N PRO A 108 -21.44 0.00 -7.12
CA PRO A 108 -22.73 -0.56 -6.82
C PRO A 108 -22.77 -1.94 -7.49
N SER A 109 -23.24 -2.92 -6.72
CA SER A 109 -23.61 -4.25 -7.19
C SER A 109 -24.53 -4.18 -8.40
#